data_AF-A0A9X2E906-F1
#
_entry.id   AF-A0A9X2E906-F1
#
_cell.length_a   1.000
_cell.length_b   1.000
_cell.length_c   1.000
_cell.angle_alpha   90.00
_cell.angle_beta   90.00
_cell.angle_gamma   90.00
#
_symmetry.space_group_name_H-M   'P 1'
#
loop_
_entity.id
_entity.type
_entity.pdbx_description
1 polymer ?
#
loop_
_entity_poly.entity_id
_entity_poly.type
_entity_poly.pdbx_seq_one_letter_code
_entity_poly.pdbx_strand_id
1 'polypeptide(L)'
;MTALPLDATRFAAETERITNEVSFGEWVTLYHPDAVAEWIFDGVRRCFVGLDEIRLALTVLAELWTNHPLRVRKRVVCADDDTIVLTYEGGFDGRSNQFGTEIWTFRGDKVIRHEMYGYLDVRSRDSTLGQLRMLLVDPRIALSVRRAERKHLPPFTG
;
A
#
# COMPACT_ATOMS: atom_id res chain seq x y z
N MET A 1 11.65 -4.80 -31.45
CA MET A 1 12.41 -5.34 -30.31
C MET A 1 11.41 -5.60 -29.21
N THR A 2 11.13 -6.86 -28.89
CA THR A 2 10.27 -7.25 -27.77
C THR A 2 11.04 -6.95 -26.49
N ALA A 3 10.50 -6.09 -25.63
CA ALA A 3 11.08 -5.84 -24.31
C ALA A 3 11.09 -7.15 -23.51
N LEU A 4 12.12 -7.36 -22.70
CA LEU A 4 12.14 -8.51 -21.78
C LEU A 4 10.97 -8.35 -20.77
N PRO A 5 10.27 -9.43 -20.43
CA PRO A 5 9.21 -9.38 -19.42
C PRO A 5 9.74 -8.84 -18.09
N LEU A 6 8.93 -8.04 -17.40
CA LEU A 6 9.26 -7.55 -16.07
C LEU A 6 9.41 -8.71 -15.08
N ASP A 7 10.52 -8.75 -14.34
CA ASP A 7 10.72 -9.72 -13.26
C ASP A 7 9.98 -9.25 -12.00
N ALA A 8 8.69 -9.60 -11.93
CA ALA A 8 7.81 -9.16 -10.86
C ALA A 8 8.25 -9.67 -9.46
N THR A 9 8.80 -10.88 -9.39
CA THR A 9 9.27 -11.46 -8.12
C THR A 9 10.50 -10.72 -7.61
N ARG A 10 11.47 -10.43 -8.50
CA ARG A 10 12.64 -9.63 -8.14
C ARG A 10 12.24 -8.21 -7.75
N PHE A 11 11.33 -7.58 -8.48
CA PHE A 11 10.84 -6.24 -8.16
C PHE A 11 10.13 -6.20 -6.80
N ALA A 12 9.30 -7.21 -6.48
CA ALA A 12 8.66 -7.32 -5.18
C ALA A 12 9.67 -7.46 -4.03
N ALA A 13 10.68 -8.33 -4.19
CA ALA A 13 11.73 -8.50 -3.20
C ALA A 13 12.55 -7.23 -3.00
N GLU A 14 12.86 -6.52 -4.08
CA GLU A 14 13.64 -5.28 -4.03
C GLU A 14 12.87 -4.14 -3.37
N THR A 15 11.60 -3.93 -3.73
CA THR A 15 10.77 -2.90 -3.11
C THR A 15 10.44 -3.23 -1.65
N GLU A 16 10.33 -4.50 -1.28
CA GLU A 16 10.25 -4.94 0.12
C GLU A 16 11.52 -4.56 0.89
N ARG A 17 12.70 -4.91 0.35
CA ARG A 17 14.00 -4.59 0.95
C ARG A 17 14.14 -3.08 1.12
N ILE A 18 13.95 -2.28 0.07
CA ILE A 18 14.03 -0.82 0.09
C ILE A 18 13.12 -0.24 1.18
N THR A 19 11.89 -0.76 1.31
CA THR A 19 10.93 -0.32 2.32
C THR A 19 11.42 -0.63 3.73
N ASN A 20 11.86 -1.86 3.96
CA ASN A 20 12.29 -2.39 5.25
C ASN A 20 13.65 -1.84 5.71
N GLU A 21 14.53 -1.51 4.78
CA GLU A 21 15.86 -0.93 5.03
C GLU A 21 15.85 0.59 5.00
N VAL A 22 14.71 1.21 4.68
CA VAL A 22 14.57 2.67 4.74
C VAL A 22 15.53 3.33 3.71
N SER A 23 15.74 2.65 2.57
CA SER A 23 16.72 2.98 1.52
C SER A 23 16.17 3.94 0.45
N PHE A 24 15.78 5.16 0.85
CA PHE A 24 15.05 6.07 -0.05
C PHE A 24 15.81 6.55 -1.26
N GLY A 25 17.13 6.65 -1.18
CA GLY A 25 17.96 6.95 -2.35
C GLY A 25 17.70 5.94 -3.46
N GLU A 26 17.67 4.65 -3.11
CA GLU A 26 17.38 3.56 -4.04
C GLU A 26 15.93 3.62 -4.54
N TRP A 27 14.98 3.94 -3.67
CA TRP A 27 13.58 4.10 -4.09
C TRP A 27 13.42 5.18 -5.16
N VAL A 28 14.02 6.36 -4.96
CA VAL A 28 13.95 7.45 -5.93
C VAL A 28 14.48 7.00 -7.30
N THR A 29 15.49 6.11 -7.34
CA THR A 29 16.04 5.62 -8.62
C THR A 29 15.10 4.73 -9.43
N LEU A 30 14.03 4.22 -8.82
CA LEU A 30 13.01 3.41 -9.52
C LEU A 30 12.17 4.23 -10.49
N TYR A 31 12.04 5.54 -10.25
CA TYR A 31 11.11 6.40 -10.99
C TYR A 31 11.74 7.02 -12.24
N HIS A 32 10.90 7.17 -13.26
CA HIS A 32 11.16 8.04 -14.40
C HIS A 32 11.11 9.52 -13.97
N PRO A 33 11.87 10.45 -14.60
CA PRO A 33 11.81 11.89 -14.27
C PRO A 33 10.40 12.49 -14.27
N ASP A 34 9.56 12.04 -15.20
CA ASP A 34 8.16 12.49 -15.37
C ASP A 34 7.13 11.56 -14.70
N ALA A 35 7.55 10.72 -13.75
CA ALA A 35 6.65 9.77 -13.11
C ALA A 35 5.54 10.47 -12.31
N VAL A 36 4.39 9.80 -12.17
CA VAL A 36 3.29 10.25 -11.31
C VAL A 36 3.08 9.22 -10.19
N ALA A 37 3.01 9.68 -8.95
CA ALA A 37 2.71 8.84 -7.81
C ALA A 37 1.41 9.29 -7.13
N GLU A 38 0.45 8.38 -6.98
CA GLU A 38 -0.81 8.62 -6.28
C GLU A 38 -0.89 7.70 -5.06
N TRP A 39 -0.93 8.29 -3.87
CA TRP A 39 -0.96 7.54 -2.61
C TRP A 39 -2.22 7.88 -1.85
N ILE A 40 -2.93 6.83 -1.42
CA ILE A 40 -4.11 6.91 -0.58
C ILE A 40 -3.85 6.10 0.67
N PHE A 41 -3.70 6.79 1.80
CA PHE A 41 -3.59 6.17 3.12
C PHE A 41 -4.83 6.48 3.94
N ASP A 42 -5.58 5.45 4.32
CA ASP A 42 -6.81 5.58 5.14
C ASP A 42 -7.78 6.67 4.63
N GLY A 43 -7.92 6.79 3.30
CA GLY A 43 -8.81 7.75 2.63
C GLY A 43 -8.18 9.13 2.37
N VAL A 44 -6.96 9.39 2.82
CA VAL A 44 -6.23 10.62 2.51
C VAL A 44 -5.47 10.45 1.20
N ARG A 45 -5.97 11.08 0.12
CA ARG A 45 -5.33 11.08 -1.20
C ARG A 45 -4.24 12.16 -1.29
N ARG A 46 -3.12 11.79 -1.91
CA ARG A 46 -2.03 12.65 -2.34
C ARG A 46 -1.60 12.24 -3.75
N CYS A 47 -1.24 13.23 -4.56
CA CYS A 47 -0.73 13.02 -5.91
C CYS A 47 0.56 13.84 -6.04
N PHE A 48 1.59 13.23 -6.60
CA PHE A 48 2.92 13.81 -6.79
C PHE A 48 3.30 13.66 -8.26
N VAL A 49 3.68 14.76 -8.89
CA VAL A 49 3.99 14.81 -10.32
C VAL A 49 5.46 15.17 -10.52
N GLY A 50 6.18 14.26 -11.15
CA GLY A 50 7.61 14.39 -11.40
C GLY A 50 8.49 13.95 -10.22
N LEU A 51 9.75 13.69 -10.53
CA LEU A 51 10.71 13.10 -9.62
C LEU A 51 10.99 13.96 -8.38
N ASP A 52 10.89 15.29 -8.49
CA ASP A 52 11.17 16.20 -7.38
C ASP A 52 10.07 16.15 -6.30
N GLU A 53 8.80 16.13 -6.70
CA GLU A 53 7.68 15.97 -5.76
C GLU A 53 7.70 14.57 -5.12
N ILE A 54 7.98 13.53 -5.92
CA ILE A 54 8.13 12.16 -5.43
C ILE A 54 9.29 12.07 -4.42
N ARG A 55 10.43 12.69 -4.71
CA ARG A 55 11.58 12.73 -3.80
C ARG A 55 11.24 13.41 -2.48
N LEU A 56 10.51 14.52 -2.51
CA LEU A 56 10.05 15.20 -1.30
C LEU A 56 9.12 14.29 -0.48
N ALA A 57 8.15 13.66 -1.13
CA ALA A 57 7.21 12.75 -0.48
C ALA A 57 7.92 11.54 0.15
N LEU A 58 8.88 10.96 -0.55
CA LEU A 58 9.71 9.86 -0.04
C LEU A 58 10.60 10.31 1.13
N THR A 59 11.12 11.55 1.13
CA THR A 59 11.86 12.10 2.27
C THR A 59 10.99 12.20 3.52
N VAL A 60 9.72 12.60 3.38
CA VAL A 60 8.78 12.63 4.51
C VAL A 60 8.49 11.23 5.04
N LEU A 61 8.27 10.26 4.14
CA LEU A 61 8.13 8.85 4.55
C LEU A 61 9.41 8.33 5.22
N ALA A 62 10.57 8.80 4.79
CA ALA A 62 11.86 8.45 5.38
C ALA A 62 12.00 8.82 6.82
N GLU A 63 11.70 10.08 7.11
CA GLU A 63 11.70 10.58 8.46
C GLU A 63 10.69 9.82 9.31
N LEU A 64 9.48 9.60 8.79
CA LEU A 64 8.44 8.83 9.48
C LEU A 64 8.92 7.41 9.81
N TRP A 65 9.48 6.68 8.84
CA TRP A 65 9.84 5.27 9.00
C TRP A 65 11.13 5.04 9.78
N THR A 66 12.00 6.06 9.83
CA THR A 66 13.15 6.07 10.73
C THR A 66 12.70 6.23 12.18
N ASN A 67 11.71 7.10 12.42
CA ASN A 67 11.18 7.35 13.78
C ASN A 67 10.20 6.27 14.26
N HIS A 68 9.47 5.67 13.32
CA HIS A 68 8.54 4.58 13.54
C HIS A 68 8.91 3.44 12.59
N PRO A 69 9.70 2.44 13.03
CA PRO A 69 10.17 1.39 12.15
C PRO A 69 9.02 0.64 11.48
N LEU A 70 8.92 0.78 10.16
CA LEU A 70 8.00 0.02 9.33
C LEU A 70 8.65 -1.31 8.96
N ARG A 71 7.91 -2.40 9.12
CA ARG A 71 8.25 -3.70 8.52
C ARG A 71 7.08 -4.21 7.71
N VAL A 72 7.34 -4.58 6.47
CA VAL A 72 6.36 -5.15 5.55
C VAL A 72 6.88 -6.42 4.91
N ARG A 73 5.92 -7.24 4.47
CA ARG A 73 6.11 -8.33 3.53
C ARG A 73 5.30 -8.03 2.29
N LYS A 74 5.90 -8.13 1.11
CA LYS A 74 5.27 -7.90 -0.18
C LYS A 74 5.07 -9.21 -0.92
N ARG A 75 4.03 -9.27 -1.73
CA ARG A 75 3.72 -10.41 -2.62
C ARG A 75 3.19 -9.91 -3.94
N VAL A 76 3.63 -10.54 -5.02
CA VAL A 76 3.05 -10.31 -6.35
C VAL A 76 1.62 -10.82 -6.39
N VAL A 77 0.69 -9.95 -6.78
CA VAL A 77 -0.72 -10.29 -7.02
C VAL A 77 -0.89 -10.72 -8.48
N CYS A 78 -0.44 -9.88 -9.40
CA CYS A 78 -0.37 -10.14 -10.83
C CYS A 78 0.68 -9.24 -11.48
N ALA A 79 1.06 -9.57 -12.71
CA ALA A 79 1.91 -8.75 -13.56
C ALA A 79 1.57 -9.00 -15.03
N ASP A 80 1.81 -8.00 -15.86
CA ASP A 80 1.81 -8.08 -17.31
C ASP A 80 3.08 -7.42 -17.88
N ASP A 81 3.07 -7.04 -19.16
CA ASP A 81 4.25 -6.53 -19.87
C ASP A 81 4.77 -5.20 -19.30
N ASP A 82 3.89 -4.37 -18.74
CA ASP A 82 4.24 -3.02 -18.28
C ASP A 82 3.75 -2.69 -16.87
N THR A 83 3.07 -3.61 -16.20
CA THR A 83 2.47 -3.36 -14.89
C THR A 83 2.75 -4.51 -13.91
N ILE A 84 3.14 -4.16 -12.69
CA ILE A 84 3.26 -5.09 -11.56
C ILE A 84 2.30 -4.63 -10.47
N VAL A 85 1.45 -5.54 -9.99
CA VAL A 85 0.59 -5.32 -8.83
C VAL A 85 1.14 -6.12 -7.66
N LEU A 86 1.44 -5.41 -6.57
CA LEU A 86 1.89 -5.97 -5.31
C LEU A 86 0.81 -5.78 -4.25
N THR A 87 0.76 -6.70 -3.29
CA THR A 87 0.12 -6.47 -2.01
C THR A 87 1.17 -6.52 -0.92
N TYR A 88 0.94 -5.80 0.17
CA TYR A 88 1.78 -5.87 1.35
C TYR A 88 0.97 -6.02 2.63
N GLU A 89 1.58 -6.67 3.61
CA GLU A 89 1.11 -6.78 4.99
C GLU A 89 2.26 -6.42 5.93
N GLY A 90 1.97 -5.83 7.08
CA GLY A 90 3.02 -5.38 8.00
C GLY A 90 2.55 -4.35 9.01
N GLY A 91 3.46 -3.49 9.45
CA GLY A 91 3.10 -2.33 10.27
C GLY A 91 4.27 -1.67 10.99
N PHE A 92 3.93 -0.58 11.68
CA PHE A 92 4.86 0.23 12.46
C PHE A 92 5.08 -0.36 13.84
N ASP A 93 6.28 -0.14 14.39
CA ASP A 93 6.61 -0.41 15.80
C ASP A 93 6.31 -1.86 16.21
N GLY A 94 6.61 -2.81 15.31
CA GLY A 94 6.41 -4.25 15.50
C GLY A 94 4.96 -4.73 15.36
N ARG A 95 4.02 -3.85 14.98
CA ARG A 95 2.62 -4.24 14.70
C ARG A 95 2.50 -4.86 13.32
N SER A 96 1.51 -5.73 13.15
CA SER A 96 1.17 -6.39 11.88
C SER A 96 -0.29 -6.14 11.50
N ASN A 97 -0.74 -4.89 11.60
CA ASN A 97 -2.12 -4.47 11.35
C ASN A 97 -2.25 -3.55 10.14
N GLN A 98 -1.24 -3.47 9.27
CA GLN A 98 -1.33 -2.79 7.98
C GLN A 98 -1.52 -3.77 6.85
N PHE A 99 -2.24 -3.30 5.85
CA PHE A 99 -2.40 -3.98 4.58
C PHE A 99 -2.43 -2.94 3.48
N GLY A 100 -1.95 -3.29 2.29
CA GLY A 100 -2.10 -2.42 1.14
C GLY A 100 -1.88 -3.11 -0.19
N THR A 101 -2.14 -2.34 -1.23
CA THR A 101 -1.89 -2.70 -2.63
C THR A 101 -1.09 -1.59 -3.28
N GLU A 102 -0.10 -1.98 -4.06
CA GLU A 102 0.69 -1.07 -4.89
C GLU A 102 0.57 -1.51 -6.34
N ILE A 103 0.34 -0.56 -7.24
CA ILE A 103 0.30 -0.77 -8.69
C ILE A 103 1.45 0.05 -9.28
N TRP A 104 2.34 -0.62 -10.00
CA TRP A 104 3.53 -0.03 -10.58
C TRP A 104 3.46 -0.20 -12.09
N THR A 105 3.37 0.90 -12.83
CA THR A 105 3.39 0.90 -14.30
C THR A 105 4.73 1.43 -14.80
N PHE A 106 5.29 0.77 -15.81
CA PHE A 106 6.67 0.94 -16.26
C PHE A 106 6.76 1.45 -17.69
N ARG A 107 7.87 2.11 -17.99
CA ARG A 107 8.36 2.36 -19.34
C ARG A 107 9.82 1.95 -19.36
N GLY A 108 10.11 0.79 -19.96
CA GLY A 108 11.42 0.16 -19.82
C GLY A 108 11.64 -0.29 -18.38
N ASP A 109 12.76 0.11 -17.77
CA ASP A 109 13.12 -0.23 -16.39
C ASP A 109 12.63 0.81 -15.35
N LYS A 110 11.93 1.87 -15.79
CA LYS A 110 11.50 2.98 -14.93
C LYS A 110 10.00 2.99 -14.70
N VAL A 111 9.62 3.26 -13.45
CA VAL A 111 8.24 3.48 -13.04
C VAL A 111 7.78 4.84 -13.57
N ILE A 112 6.70 4.85 -14.35
CA ILE A 112 6.04 6.07 -14.85
C ILE A 112 4.75 6.38 -14.08
N ARG A 113 4.13 5.38 -13.45
CA ARG A 113 2.96 5.56 -12.58
C ARG A 113 3.07 4.62 -11.38
N HIS A 114 2.81 5.14 -10.19
CA HIS A 114 2.75 4.36 -8.97
C HIS A 114 1.49 4.71 -8.19
N GLU A 115 0.62 3.74 -7.98
CA GLU A 115 -0.59 3.90 -7.17
C GLU A 115 -0.44 3.06 -5.90
N MET A 116 -0.54 3.69 -4.73
CA MET A 116 -0.44 3.01 -3.43
C MET A 116 -1.72 3.22 -2.64
N TYR A 117 -2.35 2.11 -2.23
CA TYR A 117 -3.52 2.09 -1.37
C TYR A 117 -3.13 1.41 -0.07
N GLY A 118 -2.94 2.19 0.99
CA GLY A 118 -2.54 1.70 2.31
C GLY A 118 -3.64 1.85 3.35
N TYR A 119 -3.84 0.80 4.13
CA TYR A 119 -4.72 0.78 5.28
C TYR A 119 -3.85 0.62 6.54
N LEU A 120 -3.84 1.62 7.42
CA LEU A 120 -2.87 1.70 8.53
C LEU A 120 -3.26 0.85 9.74
N ASP A 121 -4.52 0.43 9.81
CA ASP A 121 -5.07 -0.31 10.94
C ASP A 121 -6.26 -1.16 10.47
N VAL A 122 -5.90 -2.24 9.78
CA VAL A 122 -6.77 -3.34 9.40
C VAL A 122 -6.98 -4.24 10.60
N ARG A 123 -8.26 -4.49 10.90
CA ARG A 123 -8.69 -5.32 12.02
C ARG A 123 -9.63 -6.40 11.51
N SER A 124 -9.67 -7.51 12.25
CA SER A 124 -10.68 -8.53 12.01
C SER A 124 -12.08 -7.94 12.16
N ARG A 125 -13.05 -8.56 11.48
CA ARG A 125 -14.47 -8.19 11.53
C ARG A 125 -15.02 -8.13 12.96
N ASP A 126 -14.54 -9.01 13.83
CA ASP A 126 -15.03 -9.14 15.21
C ASP A 126 -14.40 -8.11 16.16
N SER A 127 -13.51 -7.26 15.66
CA SER A 127 -12.91 -6.20 16.46
C SER A 127 -13.94 -5.13 16.81
N THR A 128 -14.27 -5.00 18.10
CA THR A 128 -15.10 -3.91 18.63
C THR A 128 -14.58 -2.53 18.23
N LEU A 129 -13.25 -2.34 18.24
CA LEU A 129 -12.64 -1.07 17.82
C LEU A 129 -12.77 -0.83 16.32
N GLY A 130 -12.66 -1.87 15.49
CA GLY A 130 -12.92 -1.77 14.05
C GLY A 130 -14.38 -1.38 13.75
N GLN A 131 -15.32 -1.99 14.47
CA GLN A 131 -16.75 -1.69 14.32
C GLN A 131 -17.09 -0.27 14.79
N LEU A 132 -16.48 0.20 15.89
CA LEU A 132 -16.63 1.58 16.36
C LEU A 132 -16.06 2.58 15.34
N ARG A 133 -14.87 2.32 14.79
CA ARG A 133 -14.26 3.15 13.74
C ARG A 133 -15.18 3.26 12.52
N MET A 134 -15.74 2.13 12.06
CA MET A 134 -16.67 2.14 10.92
C MET A 134 -17.92 2.99 11.22
N LEU A 135 -18.48 2.88 12.43
CA LEU A 135 -19.63 3.68 12.86
C LEU A 135 -19.32 5.19 12.88
N LEU A 136 -18.10 5.57 13.27
CA LEU A 136 -17.66 6.97 13.29
C LEU A 136 -17.45 7.55 11.89
N VAL A 137 -16.94 6.74 10.95
CA VAL A 137 -16.64 7.19 9.59
C VAL A 137 -17.91 7.23 8.72
N ASP A 138 -18.72 6.17 8.76
CA ASP A 138 -20.00 6.11 8.04
C ASP A 138 -21.05 5.34 8.84
N PRO A 139 -21.86 6.04 9.66
CA PRO A 139 -22.83 5.38 10.52
C PRO A 139 -23.95 4.70 9.74
N ARG A 140 -24.31 5.22 8.56
CA ARG A 140 -25.40 4.66 7.74
C ARG A 140 -24.98 3.31 7.16
N ILE A 141 -23.77 3.24 6.61
CA ILE A 141 -23.21 2.00 6.08
C ILE A 141 -22.95 1.01 7.21
N ALA A 142 -22.39 1.46 8.34
CA ALA A 142 -22.13 0.58 9.48
C ALA A 142 -23.38 -0.14 10.00
N LEU A 143 -24.48 0.60 10.16
CA LEU A 143 -25.77 0.03 10.59
C LEU A 143 -26.35 -0.91 9.52
N SER A 144 -26.22 -0.55 8.24
CA SER A 144 -26.72 -1.36 7.13
C SER A 144 -25.99 -2.70 7.02
N VAL A 145 -24.66 -2.68 7.14
CA VAL A 145 -23.83 -3.89 7.19
C VAL A 145 -24.26 -4.76 8.38
N ARG A 146 -24.31 -4.22 9.60
CA ARG A 146 -24.76 -5.00 10.77
C ARG A 146 -26.17 -5.58 10.64
N ARG A 147 -27.06 -4.91 9.91
CA ARG A 147 -28.41 -5.42 9.64
C ARG A 147 -28.37 -6.59 8.64
N ALA A 148 -27.58 -6.45 7.58
CA ALA A 148 -27.39 -7.50 6.57
C ALA A 148 -26.71 -8.73 7.18
N GLU A 149 -25.67 -8.54 7.99
CA GLU A 149 -24.95 -9.63 8.66
C GLU A 149 -25.87 -10.43 9.59
N ARG A 150 -26.70 -9.78 10.40
CA ARG A 150 -27.69 -10.46 11.25
C ARG A 150 -28.71 -11.30 10.47
N LYS A 151 -28.96 -10.94 9.22
CA LYS A 151 -29.92 -11.64 8.35
C LYS A 151 -29.29 -12.83 7.63
N HIS A 152 -28.00 -12.77 7.32
CA HIS A 152 -27.37 -13.68 6.34
C HIS A 152 -26.19 -14.47 6.87
N LEU A 153 -25.60 -14.09 8.01
CA LEU A 153 -24.43 -14.78 8.56
C LEU A 153 -24.84 -15.50 9.85
N PRO A 154 -24.38 -16.75 10.04
CA PRO A 154 -24.61 -17.47 11.28
C PRO A 154 -24.01 -16.68 12.46
N PRO A 155 -24.58 -16.81 13.68
CA PRO A 155 -23.98 -16.24 14.88
C PRO A 155 -22.57 -16.79 15.02
N PHE A 156 -21.62 -15.89 15.29
CA PHE A 156 -20.21 -16.23 15.45
C PHE A 156 -20.06 -17.11 16.71
N THR A 157 -19.74 -18.39 16.53
CA THR A 157 -19.27 -19.26 17.62
C THR A 157 -17.76 -19.10 17.70
N GLY A 158 -17.31 -18.27 18.65
CA GLY A 158 -15.89 -18.16 19.02
C GLY A 158 -15.39 -19.42 19.71
#